data_AF-A0A521Y335-F1
#
_entry.id   AF-A0A521Y335-F1
#
_cell.length_a   1.000
_cell.length_b   1.000
_cell.length_c   1.000
_cell.angle_alpha   90.00
_cell.angle_beta   90.00
_cell.angle_gamma   90.00
#
_symmetry.space_group_name_H-M   'P 1'
#
loop_
_entity.id
_entity.type
_entity.pdbx_description
1 polymer ?
#
loop_
_entity_poly.entity_id
_entity_poly.type
_entity_poly.pdbx_seq_one_letter_code
_entity_poly.pdbx_strand_id
1 'polypeptide(L)' 'EAEGLLSVCVQHEMDHLLGKVFVEYLSPLKRNRIKTRMLKREREDQRA' A
#
# COMPACT_ATOMS: atom_id res chain seq x y z
N GLU A 1 -21.33 -11.94 -9.51
CA GLU A 1 -20.94 -10.97 -8.46
C GLU A 1 -19.47 -11.19 -8.12
N ALA A 2 -18.74 -10.19 -7.63
CA ALA A 2 -17.36 -10.37 -7.20
C ALA A 2 -17.35 -10.68 -5.70
N GLU A 3 -16.68 -11.78 -5.32
CA GLU A 3 -16.68 -12.28 -3.94
C GLU A 3 -15.26 -12.57 -3.44
N GLY A 4 -15.10 -12.63 -2.12
CA GLY A 4 -13.85 -13.01 -1.46
C GLY A 4 -12.65 -12.16 -1.93
N LEU A 5 -11.61 -12.82 -2.44
CA LEU A 5 -10.40 -12.14 -2.92
C LEU A 5 -10.67 -11.26 -4.14
N LEU A 6 -11.57 -11.69 -5.04
CA LEU A 6 -11.89 -10.94 -6.25
C LEU A 6 -12.51 -9.59 -5.91
N SER A 7 -13.40 -9.54 -4.91
CA SER A 7 -13.99 -8.26 -4.46
C SER A 7 -12.94 -7.34 -3.83
N VAL A 8 -11.96 -7.88 -3.12
CA VAL A 8 -10.85 -7.11 -2.53
C VAL A 8 -9.96 -6.53 -3.63
N CYS A 9 -9.58 -7.33 -4.63
CA CYS A 9 -8.78 -6.85 -5.75
C CYS A 9 -9.49 -5.75 -6.53
N VAL A 10 -10.78 -5.94 -6.87
CA VAL A 10 -11.55 -4.93 -7.59
C VAL A 10 -11.61 -3.61 -6.80
N GLN A 11 -11.86 -3.67 -5.49
CA GLN A 11 -11.86 -2.47 -4.63
C GLN A 11 -10.48 -1.81 -4.56
N HIS A 12 -9.41 -2.59 -4.48
CA HIS A 12 -8.03 -2.07 -4.48
C HIS A 12 -7.69 -1.31 -5.77
N GLU A 13 -8.05 -1.86 -6.93
CA GLU A 13 -7.82 -1.20 -8.21
C GLU A 13 -8.68 0.05 -8.38
N MET A 14 -9.94 0.03 -7.91
CA MET A 14 -10.78 1.22 -7.90
C MET A 14 -10.21 2.34 -7.03
N ASP A 15 -9.62 2.01 -5.87
CA ASP A 15 -8.96 3.01 -5.02
C ASP A 15 -7.78 3.67 -5.74
N HIS A 16 -6.98 2.92 -6.50
CA HIS A 16 -5.90 3.50 -7.31
C HIS A 16 -6.41 4.49 -8.35
N LEU A 17 -7.56 4.21 -8.99
CA LEU A 17 -8.18 5.16 -9.94
C LEU A 17 -8.60 6.48 -9.28
N LEU A 18 -8.85 6.47 -7.98
CA LEU A 18 -9.17 7.65 -7.17
C LEU A 18 -7.94 8.28 -6.51
N GLY A 19 -6.73 7.77 -6.81
CA GLY A 19 -5.48 8.22 -6.21
C GLY A 19 -5.33 7.82 -4.73
N LYS A 20 -6.12 6.86 -4.25
CA LYS A 20 -6.05 6.33 -2.89
C LYS A 20 -5.21 5.07 -2.87
N VAL A 21 -4.40 4.92 -1.84
CA VAL A 21 -3.60 3.70 -1.62
C VAL A 21 -3.97 3.03 -0.31
N PHE A 22 -3.84 1.69 -0.23
CA PHE A 22 -4.31 0.92 0.92
C PHE A 22 -3.71 1.35 2.27
N VAL A 23 -2.50 1.93 2.26
CA VAL A 23 -1.81 2.41 3.47
C VAL A 23 -2.52 3.59 4.14
N GLU A 24 -3.47 4.23 3.43
CA GLU A 24 -4.30 5.30 3.96
C GLU A 24 -5.33 4.79 4.97
N TYR A 25 -5.78 3.54 4.83
CA TYR A 25 -6.69 2.90 5.79
C TYR A 25 -6.01 2.43 7.09
N LEU A 26 -4.67 2.51 7.15
CA LEU A 26 -3.91 2.12 8.33
C LEU A 26 -3.75 3.28 9.32
N SER A 27 -3.58 2.94 10.60
CA SER A 27 -3.29 3.94 11.64
C SER A 27 -1.99 4.70 11.36
N PRO A 28 -1.86 5.95 11.84
CA PRO A 28 -0.68 6.79 11.58
C PRO A 28 0.66 6.11 11.92
N LEU A 29 0.70 5.34 13.03
CA LEU A 29 1.89 4.59 13.44
C LEU A 29 2.28 3.50 12.43
N LYS A 30 1.31 2.75 11.90
CA LYS A 30 1.56 1.72 10.90
C LYS A 30 2.04 2.33 9.58
N ARG A 31 1.41 3.43 9.14
CA ARG A 31 1.79 4.16 7.92
C ARG A 31 3.24 4.68 8.00
N ASN A 32 3.61 5.31 9.12
CA ASN A 32 4.97 5.80 9.35
C ASN A 32 5.99 4.66 9.36
N ARG A 33 5.66 3.53 10.00
CA ARG A 33 6.54 2.34 10.01
C ARG A 33 6.79 1.80 8.60
N ILE A 34 5.76 1.73 7.76
CA ILE A 34 5.90 1.29 6.36
C ILE A 34 6.79 2.26 5.59
N LYS A 35 6.52 3.56 5.67
CA LYS A 35 7.31 4.61 5.00
C LYS A 35 8.79 4.52 5.35
N THR A 36 9.12 4.43 6.64
CA THR A 36 10.53 4.32 7.09
C THR A 36 11.21 3.05 6.56
N ARG A 37 10.49 1.92 6.51
CA ARG A 37 11.03 0.67 5.96
C ARG A 37 11.27 0.76 4.45
N MET A 38 10.37 1.38 3.70
CA MET A 38 10.51 1.57 2.26
C MET A 38 11.72 2.45 1.93
N LEU A 39 11.88 3.57 2.63
CA LEU A 39 13.05 4.47 2.44
C LEU A 39 14.38 3.78 2.79
N LYS A 40 14.40 2.92 3.82
CA LYS A 40 15.60 2.13 4.15
C LYS A 40 15.93 1.15 3.03
N ARG A 41 14.92 0.43 2.53
CA ARG A 41 15.07 -0.55 1.46
C ARG A 41 15.55 0.11 0.16
N GLU A 42 14.98 1.25 -0.22
CA GLU A 42 15.41 2.01 -1.40
C GLU A 42 16.89 2.40 -1.32
N ARG A 43 17.37 2.83 -0.15
CA ARG A 43 18.80 3.14 0.08
C ARG A 43 19.69 1.89 0.01
N GLU A 44 19.19 0.73 0.41
CA GLU A 44 19.93 -0.53 0.34
C GLU A 44 19.99 -1.05 -1.10
N ASP A 45 18.87 -0.99 -1.83
CA ASP A 45 18.77 -1.36 -3.24
C ASP A 45 19.65 -0.47 -4.13
N GLN A 46 19.82 0.82 -3.81
CA GLN A 46 20.73 1.74 -4.52
C GLN A 46 22.22 1.48 -4.28
N ARG A 47 22.58 0.74 -3.22
CA ARG A 47 23.97 0.42 -2.86
C ARG A 47 24.44 -0.92 -3.43
N ALA A 48 23.49 -1.78 -3.82
CA ALA A 48 23.75 -3.06 -4.48
C ALA A 48 24.07 -2.84 -5.97
#